data_AF-A0A8J6B1D4-F1
#
_entry.id   AF-A0A8J6B1D4-F1
#
_cell.length_a   1.000
_cell.length_b   1.000
_cell.length_c   1.000
_cell.angle_alpha   90.00
_cell.angle_beta   90.00
_cell.angle_gamma   90.00
#
_symmetry.space_group_name_H-M   'P 1'
#
loop_
_entity.id
_entity.type
_entity.pdbx_description
1 polymer ?
#
loop_
_entity_poly.entity_id
_entity_poly.type
_entity_poly.pdbx_seq_one_letter_code
_entity_poly.pdbx_strand_id
1 'polypeptide(L)'
;MDEREKVKRLDAFAKRLLVELRHKDKEIEEMDEALVSKDAEIENLRAKVAKHNEDSQNELKSVLCKHSEELVSYQEQIRDLQTLVLSLRGAEARSKRDKDQLATRLQVQSAENARLTSKLEALEAELQELKHVSCTSHTQTEEVHDNAGRQLAVSLPVGDMSGDWASEMHLAIATGKTVEVDPRVLNQIYAHVKAGMEETAADKAEIARLQADLAEVEAKAQSNLETAAEYARRTEEAESERDDAYAAAEKAASRQAEAESAAEEARDKLAHMKRRLEQVRDQGLSQSSGGSEKPLPASVTPAIRPISRGRSRVSGQPGTMTTGGAVSKTRLGPRPKSRPKPRQAAPAKPDMNFAFLGGVDQNELAVAGYEVPRPVDE
;
A
#
# COMPACT_ATOMS: atom_id res chain seq x y z
N MET A 1 -105.67 -26.77 7.80
CA MET A 1 -104.77 -26.65 6.64
C MET A 1 -104.86 -27.95 5.88
N ASP A 2 -105.27 -27.88 4.61
CA ASP A 2 -105.58 -29.05 3.78
C ASP A 2 -104.29 -29.82 3.42
N GLU A 3 -104.30 -31.15 3.41
CA GLU A 3 -103.07 -31.96 3.20
C GLU A 3 -102.40 -31.65 1.85
N ARG A 4 -103.21 -31.27 0.86
CA ARG A 4 -102.74 -30.82 -0.45
C ARG A 4 -101.87 -29.56 -0.39
N GLU A 5 -102.14 -28.64 0.54
CA GLU A 5 -101.32 -27.44 0.72
C GLU A 5 -99.98 -27.77 1.38
N LYS A 6 -99.95 -28.72 2.31
CA LYS A 6 -98.71 -29.19 2.94
C LYS A 6 -97.79 -29.84 1.91
N VAL A 7 -98.33 -30.70 1.04
CA VAL A 7 -97.58 -31.35 -0.05
C VAL A 7 -97.00 -30.31 -1.02
N LYS A 8 -97.78 -29.29 -1.42
CA LYS A 8 -97.30 -28.21 -2.29
C LYS A 8 -96.17 -27.39 -1.65
N ARG A 9 -96.25 -27.11 -0.34
CA ARG A 9 -95.18 -26.40 0.39
C ARG A 9 -93.91 -27.23 0.50
N LEU A 10 -94.05 -28.53 0.74
CA LEU A 10 -92.91 -29.46 0.79
C LEU A 10 -92.25 -29.61 -0.59
N ASP A 11 -93.04 -29.71 -1.66
CA ASP A 11 -92.52 -29.74 -3.04
C ASP A 11 -91.78 -28.44 -3.41
N ALA A 12 -92.34 -27.28 -3.05
CA ALA A 12 -91.68 -25.99 -3.25
C ALA A 12 -90.38 -25.85 -2.44
N PHE A 13 -90.36 -26.36 -1.20
CA PHE A 13 -89.17 -26.38 -0.36
C PHE A 13 -88.09 -27.32 -0.91
N ALA A 14 -88.48 -28.53 -1.33
CA ALA A 14 -87.58 -29.49 -1.96
C ALA A 14 -86.96 -28.94 -3.25
N LYS A 15 -87.77 -28.29 -4.10
CA LYS A 15 -87.28 -27.60 -5.31
C LYS A 15 -86.29 -26.49 -5.00
N ARG A 16 -86.54 -25.69 -3.95
CA ARG A 16 -85.61 -24.64 -3.51
C ARG A 16 -84.28 -25.21 -3.04
N LEU A 17 -84.32 -26.24 -2.19
CA LEU A 17 -83.11 -26.94 -1.73
C LEU A 17 -82.32 -27.54 -2.89
N LEU A 18 -83.00 -28.12 -3.89
CA LEU A 18 -82.34 -28.74 -5.03
C LEU A 18 -81.63 -27.70 -5.92
N VAL A 19 -82.20 -26.50 -6.06
CA VAL A 19 -81.51 -25.37 -6.73
C VAL A 19 -80.32 -24.88 -5.92
N GLU A 20 -80.44 -24.79 -4.59
CA GLU A 20 -79.34 -24.37 -3.72
C GLU A 20 -78.18 -25.38 -3.74
N LEU A 21 -78.47 -26.68 -3.70
CA LEU A 21 -77.46 -27.74 -3.82
C LEU A 21 -76.72 -27.66 -5.16
N ARG A 22 -77.44 -27.50 -6.27
CA ARG A 22 -76.80 -27.32 -7.59
C ARG A 22 -75.90 -26.09 -7.67
N HIS A 23 -76.29 -25.01 -6.97
CA HIS A 23 -75.44 -23.81 -6.93
C HIS A 23 -74.16 -24.07 -6.15
N LYS A 24 -74.26 -24.74 -4.99
CA LYS A 24 -73.09 -25.12 -4.18
C LYS A 24 -72.19 -26.13 -4.90
N ASP A 25 -72.76 -27.09 -5.62
CA ASP A 25 -71.98 -28.04 -6.44
C ASP A 25 -71.16 -27.29 -7.49
N LYS A 26 -71.76 -26.29 -8.15
CA LYS A 26 -71.05 -25.44 -9.11
C LYS A 26 -69.96 -24.59 -8.46
N GLU A 27 -70.22 -24.02 -7.28
CA GLU A 27 -69.19 -23.27 -6.53
C GLU A 27 -68.03 -24.18 -6.12
N ILE A 28 -68.29 -25.43 -5.76
CA ILE A 28 -67.26 -26.42 -5.43
C ILE A 28 -66.42 -26.74 -6.67
N GLU A 29 -67.05 -26.99 -7.83
CA GLU A 29 -66.34 -27.22 -9.09
C GLU A 29 -65.44 -26.02 -9.47
N GLU A 30 -65.95 -24.78 -9.35
CA GLU A 30 -65.17 -23.56 -9.61
C GLU A 30 -63.99 -23.40 -8.62
N MET A 31 -64.16 -23.79 -7.35
CA MET A 31 -63.07 -23.80 -6.37
C MET A 31 -62.01 -24.87 -6.68
N ASP A 32 -62.42 -26.08 -7.07
CA ASP A 32 -61.51 -27.17 -7.41
C ASP A 32 -60.67 -26.82 -8.64
N GLU A 33 -61.26 -26.24 -9.69
CA GLU A 33 -60.54 -25.73 -10.85
C GLU A 33 -59.52 -24.64 -10.46
N ALA A 34 -59.92 -23.72 -9.58
CA ALA A 34 -59.03 -22.67 -9.09
C ALA A 34 -57.87 -23.23 -8.25
N LEU A 35 -58.08 -24.29 -7.47
CA LEU A 35 -57.03 -24.96 -6.71
C LEU A 35 -56.03 -25.64 -7.63
N VAL A 36 -56.48 -26.37 -8.65
CA VAL A 36 -55.61 -27.02 -9.64
C VAL A 36 -54.76 -25.99 -10.38
N SER A 37 -55.34 -24.85 -10.76
CA SER A 37 -54.59 -23.75 -11.40
C SER A 37 -53.53 -23.17 -10.46
N LYS A 38 -53.82 -23.03 -9.16
CA LYS A 38 -52.86 -22.53 -8.17
C LYS A 38 -51.74 -23.52 -7.90
N ASP A 39 -52.03 -24.82 -7.87
CA ASP A 39 -51.00 -25.85 -7.69
C ASP A 39 -50.01 -25.85 -8.86
N ALA A 40 -50.48 -25.67 -10.09
CA ALA A 40 -49.62 -25.50 -11.26
C ALA A 40 -48.74 -24.24 -11.19
N GLU A 41 -49.29 -23.13 -10.69
CA GLU A 41 -48.53 -21.90 -10.46
C GLU A 41 -47.46 -22.09 -9.37
N ILE A 42 -47.79 -22.77 -8.28
CA ILE A 42 -46.87 -23.08 -7.19
C ILE A 42 -45.70 -23.93 -7.70
N GLU A 43 -45.95 -24.96 -8.51
CA GLU A 43 -44.87 -25.78 -9.08
C GLU A 43 -43.95 -24.98 -10.01
N ASN A 44 -44.52 -24.08 -10.82
CA ASN A 44 -43.74 -23.17 -11.65
C ASN A 44 -42.87 -22.22 -10.79
N LEU A 45 -43.44 -21.65 -9.73
CA LEU A 45 -42.70 -20.81 -8.79
C LEU A 45 -41.60 -21.59 -8.06
N ARG A 46 -41.85 -22.83 -7.65
CA ARG A 46 -40.84 -23.72 -7.06
C ARG A 46 -39.69 -23.95 -8.02
N ALA A 47 -39.97 -24.24 -9.29
CA ALA A 47 -38.94 -24.42 -10.31
C ALA A 47 -38.11 -23.14 -10.54
N LYS A 48 -38.75 -21.97 -10.58
CA LYS A 48 -38.05 -20.68 -10.69
C LYS A 48 -37.16 -20.38 -9.48
N VAL A 49 -37.65 -20.64 -8.28
CA VAL A 49 -36.86 -20.47 -7.04
C VAL A 49 -35.68 -21.43 -7.01
N ALA A 50 -35.88 -22.70 -7.38
CA ALA A 50 -34.80 -23.68 -7.46
C ALA A 50 -33.69 -23.23 -8.42
N LYS A 51 -34.07 -22.81 -9.64
CA LYS A 51 -33.13 -22.28 -10.63
C LYS A 51 -32.39 -21.04 -10.12
N HIS A 52 -33.11 -20.06 -9.57
CA HIS A 52 -32.48 -18.85 -9.03
C HIS A 52 -31.47 -19.18 -7.90
N ASN A 53 -31.81 -20.13 -7.02
CA ASN A 53 -30.92 -20.57 -5.96
C ASN A 53 -29.67 -21.27 -6.52
N GLU A 54 -29.82 -22.11 -7.55
CA GLU A 54 -28.70 -22.76 -8.22
C GLU A 54 -27.77 -21.73 -8.88
N ASP A 55 -28.33 -20.80 -9.64
CA ASP A 55 -27.58 -19.71 -10.30
C ASP A 55 -26.84 -18.86 -9.26
N SER A 56 -27.50 -18.48 -8.17
CA SER A 56 -26.91 -17.70 -7.08
C SER A 56 -25.77 -18.45 -6.38
N GLN A 57 -25.93 -19.76 -6.16
CA GLN A 57 -24.88 -20.59 -5.55
C GLN A 57 -23.67 -20.74 -6.47
N ASN A 58 -23.89 -20.86 -7.78
CA ASN A 58 -22.81 -20.97 -8.75
C ASN A 58 -22.03 -19.67 -8.87
N GLU A 59 -22.71 -18.52 -8.85
CA GLU A 59 -22.06 -17.21 -8.83
C GLU A 59 -21.22 -17.03 -7.57
N LEU A 60 -21.78 -17.32 -6.39
CA LEU A 60 -21.06 -17.26 -5.13
C LEU A 60 -19.82 -18.17 -5.11
N LYS A 61 -19.92 -19.38 -5.67
CA LYS A 61 -18.76 -20.28 -5.82
C LYS A 61 -17.70 -19.69 -6.74
N SER A 62 -18.09 -19.10 -7.87
CA SER A 62 -17.14 -18.47 -8.80
C SER A 62 -16.39 -17.31 -8.14
N VAL A 63 -17.11 -16.43 -7.43
CA VAL A 63 -16.52 -15.32 -6.69
C VAL A 63 -15.56 -15.84 -5.61
N LEU A 64 -15.96 -16.85 -4.85
CA LEU A 64 -15.12 -17.45 -3.81
C LEU A 64 -13.83 -18.06 -4.40
N CYS A 65 -13.92 -18.76 -5.53
CA CYS A 65 -12.75 -19.32 -6.22
C CYS A 65 -11.77 -18.20 -6.64
N LYS A 66 -12.25 -17.14 -7.30
CA LYS A 66 -11.42 -16.00 -7.70
C LYS A 66 -10.72 -15.35 -6.50
N HIS A 67 -11.46 -15.09 -5.42
CA HIS A 67 -10.89 -14.50 -4.21
C HIS A 67 -9.87 -15.43 -3.54
N SER A 68 -10.09 -16.76 -3.59
CA SER A 68 -9.13 -17.72 -3.06
C SER A 68 -7.82 -17.74 -3.86
N GLU A 69 -7.89 -17.60 -5.18
CA GLU A 69 -6.72 -17.51 -6.06
C GLU A 69 -5.94 -16.22 -5.81
N GLU A 70 -6.63 -15.09 -5.69
CA GLU A 70 -6.04 -13.80 -5.32
C GLU A 70 -5.34 -13.86 -3.96
N LEU A 71 -5.98 -14.48 -2.96
CA LEU A 71 -5.37 -14.67 -1.63
C LEU A 71 -4.09 -15.51 -1.69
N VAL A 72 -4.04 -16.54 -2.52
CA VAL A 72 -2.81 -17.33 -2.73
C VAL A 72 -1.72 -16.46 -3.37
N SER A 73 -2.06 -15.66 -4.38
CA SER A 73 -1.12 -14.74 -5.01
C SER A 73 -0.56 -13.71 -4.02
N TYR A 74 -1.42 -13.11 -3.18
CA TYR A 74 -0.96 -12.18 -2.14
C TYR A 74 -0.06 -12.86 -1.10
N GLN A 75 -0.33 -14.12 -0.75
CA GLN A 75 0.55 -14.86 0.17
C GLN A 75 1.94 -15.11 -0.43
N GLU A 76 2.02 -15.39 -1.73
CA GLU A 76 3.30 -15.54 -2.43
C GLU A 76 4.07 -14.22 -2.47
N GLN A 77 3.41 -13.12 -2.85
CA GLN A 77 4.01 -11.78 -2.85
C GLN A 77 4.54 -11.38 -1.46
N ILE A 78 3.80 -11.71 -0.39
CA ILE A 78 4.25 -11.45 0.97
C ILE A 78 5.52 -12.25 1.31
N ARG A 79 5.62 -13.52 0.89
CA ARG A 79 6.83 -14.32 1.11
C ARG A 79 8.03 -13.75 0.35
N ASP A 80 7.82 -13.29 -0.87
CA ASP A 80 8.89 -12.69 -1.68
C ASP A 80 9.38 -11.38 -1.05
N LEU A 81 8.46 -10.52 -0.63
CA LEU A 81 8.79 -9.28 0.08
C LEU A 81 9.51 -9.55 1.40
N GLN A 82 9.11 -10.57 2.16
CA GLN A 82 9.82 -10.98 3.38
C GLN A 82 11.26 -11.42 3.09
N THR A 83 11.46 -12.19 2.02
CA THR A 83 12.78 -12.63 1.57
C THR A 83 13.65 -11.45 1.17
N LEU A 84 13.09 -10.50 0.42
CA LEU A 84 13.77 -9.27 0.04
C LEU A 84 14.17 -8.43 1.26
N VAL A 85 13.27 -8.25 2.23
CA VAL A 85 13.57 -7.51 3.47
C VAL A 85 14.71 -8.16 4.24
N LEU A 86 14.77 -9.49 4.32
CA LEU A 86 15.88 -10.19 4.97
C LEU A 86 17.20 -9.97 4.22
N SER A 87 17.18 -10.02 2.88
CA SER A 87 18.34 -9.73 2.05
C SER A 87 18.85 -8.30 2.24
N LEU A 88 17.94 -7.32 2.23
CA LEU A 88 18.27 -5.90 2.43
C LEU A 88 18.84 -5.64 3.82
N ARG A 89 18.28 -6.24 4.88
CA ARG A 89 18.86 -6.16 6.24
C ARG A 89 20.28 -6.74 6.28
N GLY A 90 20.54 -7.83 5.57
CA GLY A 90 21.87 -8.39 5.44
C GLY A 90 22.84 -7.45 4.72
N ALA A 91 22.40 -6.80 3.64
CA ALA A 91 23.18 -5.82 2.89
C ALA A 91 23.49 -4.57 3.72
N GLU A 92 22.50 -4.05 4.45
CA GLU A 92 22.67 -2.91 5.36
C GLU A 92 23.69 -3.22 6.46
N ALA A 93 23.63 -4.41 7.06
CA ALA A 93 24.60 -4.83 8.06
C ALA A 93 26.03 -4.93 7.50
N ARG A 94 26.20 -5.42 6.26
CA ARG A 94 27.51 -5.43 5.58
C ARG A 94 28.02 -4.02 5.33
N SER A 95 27.18 -3.16 4.73
CA SER A 95 27.52 -1.76 4.45
C SER A 95 27.93 -1.01 5.71
N LYS A 96 27.25 -1.24 6.83
CA LYS A 96 27.63 -0.65 8.13
C LYS A 96 29.00 -1.13 8.61
N ARG A 97 29.29 -2.44 8.51
CA ARG A 97 30.62 -2.97 8.86
C ARG A 97 31.71 -2.38 7.98
N ASP A 98 31.48 -2.28 6.67
CA ASP A 98 32.45 -1.74 5.72
C ASP A 98 32.73 -0.26 6.04
N LYS A 99 31.68 0.50 6.37
CA LYS A 99 31.81 1.89 6.83
C LYS A 99 32.64 2.00 8.11
N ASP A 100 32.37 1.15 9.11
CA ASP A 100 33.12 1.14 10.36
C ASP A 100 34.59 0.73 10.14
N GLN A 101 34.85 -0.23 9.25
CA GLN A 101 36.21 -0.63 8.85
C GLN A 101 36.96 0.50 8.14
N LEU A 102 36.32 1.19 7.20
CA LEU A 102 36.92 2.34 6.50
C LEU A 102 37.20 3.49 7.46
N ALA A 103 36.28 3.80 8.38
CA ALA A 103 36.49 4.82 9.41
C ALA A 103 37.70 4.48 10.30
N THR A 104 37.84 3.20 10.69
CA THR A 104 38.98 2.73 11.49
C THR A 104 40.29 2.84 10.71
N ARG A 105 40.31 2.45 9.43
CA ARG A 105 41.49 2.57 8.55
C ARG A 105 41.90 4.03 8.38
N LEU A 106 40.94 4.92 8.12
CA LEU A 106 41.17 6.36 8.00
C LEU A 106 41.77 6.94 9.29
N GLN A 107 41.26 6.52 10.45
CA GLN A 107 41.81 6.96 11.73
C GLN A 107 43.26 6.51 11.91
N VAL A 108 43.59 5.26 11.58
CA VAL A 108 44.98 4.76 11.64
C VAL A 108 45.89 5.54 10.69
N GLN A 109 45.47 5.74 9.44
CA GLN A 109 46.23 6.52 8.47
C GLN A 109 46.40 7.98 8.89
N SER A 110 45.39 8.60 9.51
CA SER A 110 45.50 9.97 10.01
C SER A 110 46.53 10.09 11.14
N ALA A 111 46.61 9.09 12.02
CA ALA A 111 47.59 9.04 13.09
C ALA A 111 49.01 8.80 12.54
N GLU A 112 49.14 7.94 11.52
CA GLU A 112 50.41 7.70 10.84
C GLU A 112 50.89 8.95 10.11
N ASN A 113 50.01 9.63 9.38
CA ASN A 113 50.32 10.90 8.74
C ASN A 113 50.77 11.95 9.76
N ALA A 114 50.05 12.13 10.87
CA ALA A 114 50.46 13.04 11.92
C ALA A 114 51.86 12.71 12.47
N ARG A 115 52.15 11.42 12.67
CA ARG A 115 53.48 10.97 13.12
C ARG A 115 54.57 11.26 12.07
N LEU A 116 54.28 11.03 10.79
CA LEU A 116 55.21 11.32 9.70
C LEU A 116 55.46 12.83 9.57
N THR A 117 54.42 13.66 9.70
CA THR A 117 54.56 15.12 9.74
C THR A 117 55.47 15.57 10.87
N SER A 118 55.27 15.07 12.10
CA SER A 118 56.16 15.43 13.21
C SER A 118 57.60 14.97 13.01
N LYS A 119 57.83 13.83 12.33
CA LYS A 119 59.19 13.39 11.96
C LYS A 119 59.81 14.30 10.91
N LEU A 120 59.04 14.74 9.92
CA LEU A 120 59.50 15.68 8.91
C LEU A 120 59.88 17.01 9.56
N GLU A 121 59.04 17.57 10.43
CA GLU A 121 59.34 18.80 11.17
C GLU A 121 60.64 18.68 12.00
N ALA A 122 60.86 17.53 12.66
CA ALA A 122 62.09 17.27 13.40
C ALA A 122 63.33 17.21 12.49
N LEU A 123 63.24 16.52 11.35
CA LEU A 123 64.33 16.44 10.37
C LEU A 123 64.61 17.80 9.70
N GLU A 124 63.57 18.60 9.44
CA GLU A 124 63.71 19.95 8.93
C GLU A 124 64.43 20.86 9.94
N ALA A 125 64.14 20.72 11.23
CA ALA A 125 64.86 21.43 12.29
C ALA A 125 66.34 21.01 12.36
N GLU A 126 66.65 19.71 12.31
CA GLU A 126 68.03 19.20 12.25
C GLU A 126 68.79 19.71 11.00
N LEU A 127 68.12 19.76 9.85
CA LEU A 127 68.68 20.31 8.62
C LEU A 127 68.96 21.81 8.72
N GLN A 128 68.05 22.59 9.32
CA GLN A 128 68.27 24.01 9.57
C GLN A 128 69.48 24.24 10.50
N GLU A 129 69.62 23.42 11.54
CA GLU A 129 70.77 23.46 12.44
C GLU A 129 72.07 23.13 11.70
N LEU A 130 72.09 22.07 10.88
CA LEU A 130 73.24 21.72 10.05
C LEU A 130 73.59 22.82 9.03
N LYS A 131 72.59 23.48 8.42
CA LYS A 131 72.82 24.64 7.54
C LYS A 131 73.45 25.81 8.29
N HIS A 132 73.00 26.09 9.51
CA HIS A 132 73.61 27.13 10.37
C HIS A 132 75.04 26.79 10.79
N VAL A 133 75.34 25.52 11.08
CA VAL A 133 76.71 25.05 11.38
C VAL A 133 77.62 25.11 10.14
N SER A 134 77.10 24.80 8.96
CA SER A 134 77.83 24.96 7.68
C SER A 134 78.14 26.43 7.38
N CYS A 135 77.18 27.34 7.60
CA CYS A 135 77.38 28.79 7.43
C CYS A 135 78.39 29.39 8.41
N THR A 136 78.48 28.86 9.63
CA THR A 136 79.45 29.35 10.64
C THR A 136 80.85 28.74 10.50
N SER A 137 81.02 27.63 9.78
CA SER A 137 82.32 27.00 9.53
C SER A 137 83.02 27.47 8.24
N HIS A 138 82.33 28.20 7.35
CA HIS A 138 82.91 28.80 6.14
C HIS A 138 83.35 30.27 6.29
N THR A 139 83.30 30.86 7.49
CA THR A 139 84.06 32.08 7.77
C THR A 139 85.52 31.72 8.12
N GLN A 140 86.25 31.14 7.18
CA GLN A 140 87.68 31.38 7.13
C GLN A 140 87.86 32.82 6.65
N THR A 141 88.00 33.74 7.60
CA THR A 141 88.57 35.05 7.33
C THR A 141 90.04 34.84 6.99
N GLU A 142 90.35 34.60 5.71
CA GLU A 142 91.68 34.91 5.19
C GLU A 142 91.84 36.42 5.22
N GLU A 143 92.54 36.91 6.23
CA GLU A 143 93.05 38.27 6.26
C GLU A 143 94.17 38.42 5.22
N VAL A 144 93.81 38.79 4.00
CA VAL A 144 94.79 39.28 3.03
C VAL A 144 94.99 40.78 3.29
N HIS A 145 96.16 41.12 3.85
CA HIS A 145 96.60 42.51 4.01
C HIS A 145 97.40 42.94 2.79
N ASP A 146 96.92 43.96 2.07
CA ASP A 146 97.73 44.70 1.12
C ASP A 146 98.63 45.73 1.86
N ASN A 147 99.79 46.02 1.28
CA ASN A 147 100.89 46.86 1.81
C ASN A 147 100.55 48.33 2.19
N ALA A 148 99.27 48.70 2.29
CA ALA A 148 98.80 50.03 2.69
C ALA A 148 97.73 50.01 3.80
N GLY A 149 97.44 48.87 4.43
CA GLY A 149 96.68 48.81 5.69
C GLY A 149 95.23 49.30 5.63
N ARG A 150 94.49 49.06 4.54
CA ARG A 150 93.04 49.32 4.47
C ARG A 150 92.25 48.02 4.42
N GLN A 151 91.28 47.86 5.31
CA GLN A 151 90.31 46.76 5.31
C GLN A 151 89.20 47.02 4.28
N LEU A 152 88.95 46.06 3.39
CA LEU A 152 87.76 46.02 2.54
C LEU A 152 86.95 44.79 2.92
N ALA A 153 85.78 45.00 3.53
CA ALA A 153 84.81 43.94 3.77
C ALA A 153 83.93 43.78 2.51
N VAL A 154 84.04 42.64 1.84
CA VAL A 154 83.07 42.19 0.83
C VAL A 154 82.46 40.90 1.32
N SER A 155 81.24 40.99 1.83
CA SER A 155 80.43 39.84 2.22
C SER A 155 79.55 39.44 1.04
N LEU A 156 79.78 38.26 0.46
CA LEU A 156 78.82 37.60 -0.44
C LEU A 156 78.08 36.52 0.35
N PRO A 157 76.74 36.49 0.35
CA PRO A 157 75.99 35.40 0.96
C PRO A 157 75.94 34.21 -0.01
N VAL A 158 76.63 33.12 0.34
CA VAL A 158 76.38 31.80 -0.28
C VAL A 158 75.29 31.13 0.55
N GLY A 159 74.05 31.34 0.15
CA GLY A 159 72.88 30.66 0.72
C GLY A 159 72.43 29.52 -0.19
N ASP A 160 72.32 28.33 0.39
CA ASP A 160 71.56 27.17 -0.08
C ASP A 160 71.65 26.79 -1.57
N MET A 161 72.68 26.01 -1.89
CA MET A 161 72.83 25.27 -3.15
C MET A 161 71.89 24.04 -3.20
N SER A 162 70.58 24.21 -3.03
CA SER A 162 69.62 23.20 -3.51
C SER A 162 69.30 23.50 -4.97
N GLY A 163 70.24 23.13 -5.84
CA GLY A 163 70.09 23.19 -7.29
C GLY A 163 71.13 24.05 -8.00
N ASP A 164 72.43 23.79 -7.77
CA ASP A 164 73.52 24.30 -8.60
C ASP A 164 73.19 24.19 -10.10
N TRP A 165 72.53 23.12 -10.50
CA TRP A 165 72.14 22.88 -11.89
C TRP A 165 71.08 23.84 -12.46
N ALA A 166 70.12 24.30 -11.65
CA ALA A 166 69.05 25.19 -12.14
C ALA A 166 69.56 26.63 -12.31
N SER A 167 70.39 27.09 -11.37
CA SER A 167 71.07 28.38 -11.44
C SER A 167 72.15 28.39 -12.53
N GLU A 168 72.88 27.30 -12.71
CA GLU A 168 73.90 27.14 -13.76
C GLU A 168 73.27 26.99 -15.16
N MET A 169 72.12 26.32 -15.31
CA MET A 169 71.35 26.32 -16.57
C MET A 169 70.77 27.69 -16.89
N HIS A 170 70.19 28.41 -15.93
CA HIS A 170 69.67 29.76 -16.18
C HIS A 170 70.80 30.75 -16.54
N LEU A 171 71.96 30.64 -15.90
CA LEU A 171 73.15 31.44 -16.22
C LEU A 171 73.74 31.06 -17.59
N ALA A 172 73.73 29.78 -17.97
CA ALA A 172 74.23 29.32 -19.27
C ALA A 172 73.31 29.70 -20.44
N ILE A 173 71.98 29.64 -20.26
CA ILE A 173 71.00 30.13 -21.24
C ILE A 173 71.13 31.65 -21.41
N ALA A 174 71.32 32.40 -20.32
CA ALA A 174 71.51 33.85 -20.35
C ALA A 174 72.86 34.28 -20.96
N THR A 175 73.90 33.44 -20.88
CA THR A 175 75.25 33.73 -21.40
C THR A 175 75.58 33.04 -22.73
N GLY A 176 74.62 32.31 -23.32
CA GLY A 176 74.80 31.60 -24.59
C GLY A 176 75.80 30.44 -24.54
N LYS A 177 76.12 29.92 -23.35
CA LYS A 177 77.02 28.78 -23.17
C LYS A 177 76.24 27.48 -23.24
N THR A 178 76.71 26.55 -24.06
CA THR A 178 76.15 25.19 -24.15
C THR A 178 76.57 24.38 -22.92
N VAL A 179 75.61 23.98 -22.09
CA VAL A 179 75.84 23.03 -21.00
C VAL A 179 75.75 21.63 -21.57
N GLU A 180 76.83 20.85 -21.52
CA GLU A 180 76.79 19.42 -21.81
C GLU A 180 76.08 18.70 -20.67
N VAL A 181 74.82 18.34 -20.91
CA VAL A 181 74.04 17.53 -19.98
C VAL A 181 74.43 16.06 -20.16
N ASP A 182 74.83 15.40 -19.09
CA ASP A 182 75.08 13.95 -19.09
C ASP A 182 73.84 13.22 -19.65
N PRO A 183 73.98 12.43 -20.73
CA PRO A 183 72.88 11.67 -21.34
C PRO A 183 72.08 10.81 -20.36
N ARG A 184 72.68 10.38 -19.24
CA ARG A 184 72.01 9.62 -18.19
C ARG A 184 70.98 10.44 -17.43
N VAL A 185 71.29 11.70 -17.13
CA VAL A 185 70.39 12.63 -16.45
C VAL A 185 69.22 12.99 -17.37
N LEU A 186 69.51 13.23 -18.66
CA LEU A 186 68.47 13.51 -19.66
C LEU A 186 67.49 12.33 -19.80
N ASN A 187 67.99 11.09 -19.83
CA ASN A 187 67.17 9.88 -19.89
C ASN A 187 66.33 9.67 -18.62
N GLN A 188 66.85 10.00 -17.43
CA GLN A 188 66.07 9.93 -16.19
C GLN A 188 64.94 10.96 -16.15
N ILE A 189 65.20 12.19 -16.60
CA ILE A 189 64.15 13.22 -16.71
C ILE A 189 63.08 12.78 -17.71
N TYR A 190 63.48 12.24 -18.86
CA TYR A 190 62.53 11.76 -19.87
C TYR A 190 61.68 10.58 -19.35
N ALA A 191 62.28 9.66 -18.59
CA ALA A 191 61.57 8.55 -17.96
C ALA A 191 60.55 9.03 -16.92
N HIS A 192 60.92 10.01 -16.09
CA HIS A 192 60.01 10.58 -15.09
C HIS A 192 58.84 11.35 -15.72
N VAL A 193 59.12 12.18 -16.75
CA VAL A 193 58.07 12.91 -17.47
C VAL A 193 57.13 11.94 -18.18
N LYS A 194 57.66 10.88 -18.79
CA LYS A 194 56.86 9.85 -19.45
C LYS A 194 55.98 9.09 -18.45
N ALA A 195 56.52 8.71 -17.29
CA ALA A 195 55.76 8.06 -16.23
C ALA A 195 54.62 8.94 -15.70
N GLY A 196 54.87 10.24 -15.46
CA GLY A 196 53.82 11.18 -15.05
C GLY A 196 52.75 11.43 -16.13
N MET A 197 53.11 11.36 -17.41
CA MET A 197 52.13 11.41 -18.50
C MET A 197 51.27 10.14 -18.60
N GLU A 198 51.85 8.98 -18.32
CA GLU A 198 51.11 7.71 -18.27
C GLU A 198 50.16 7.64 -17.06
N GLU A 199 50.60 8.15 -15.90
CA GLU A 199 49.78 8.27 -14.69
C GLU A 199 48.60 9.23 -14.90
N THR A 200 48.83 10.42 -15.46
CA THR A 200 47.75 11.36 -15.79
C THR A 200 46.78 10.83 -16.85
N ALA A 201 47.25 9.96 -17.77
CA ALA A 201 46.38 9.27 -18.72
C ALA A 201 45.50 8.21 -18.04
N ALA A 202 46.06 7.49 -17.05
CA ALA A 202 45.32 6.52 -16.24
C ALA A 202 44.24 7.20 -15.39
N ASP A 203 44.59 8.29 -14.69
CA ASP A 203 43.65 9.09 -13.90
C ASP A 203 42.50 9.62 -14.76
N LYS A 204 42.81 10.08 -15.98
CA LYS A 204 41.80 10.57 -16.91
C LYS A 204 40.85 9.46 -17.39
N ALA A 205 41.35 8.24 -17.57
CA ALA A 205 40.52 7.08 -17.90
C ALA A 205 39.63 6.68 -16.71
N GLU A 206 40.15 6.75 -15.49
CA GLU A 206 39.37 6.46 -14.27
C GLU A 206 38.27 7.50 -14.03
N ILE A 207 38.56 8.79 -14.22
CA ILE A 207 37.56 9.85 -14.17
C ILE A 207 36.45 9.62 -15.21
N ALA A 208 36.80 9.24 -16.44
CA ALA A 208 35.81 8.96 -17.48
C ALA A 208 34.92 7.76 -17.13
N ARG A 209 35.49 6.71 -16.51
CA ARG A 209 34.73 5.57 -16.01
C ARG A 209 33.77 5.98 -14.89
N LEU A 210 34.26 6.74 -13.90
CA LEU A 210 33.43 7.21 -12.78
C LEU A 210 32.29 8.12 -13.26
N GLN A 211 32.52 8.92 -14.30
CA GLN A 211 31.46 9.73 -14.94
C GLN A 211 30.40 8.85 -15.62
N ALA A 212 30.77 7.74 -16.25
CA ALA A 212 29.82 6.80 -16.83
C ALA A 212 29.01 6.07 -15.75
N ASP A 213 29.66 5.62 -14.68
CA ASP A 213 29.00 4.97 -13.54
C ASP A 213 28.01 5.93 -12.85
N LEU A 214 28.37 7.22 -12.72
CA LEU A 214 27.49 8.26 -12.18
C LEU A 214 26.25 8.46 -13.06
N ALA A 215 26.42 8.55 -14.39
CA ALA A 215 25.31 8.69 -15.33
C ALA A 215 24.35 7.50 -15.29
N GLU A 216 24.87 6.27 -15.11
CA GLU A 216 24.05 5.08 -14.95
C GLU A 216 23.22 5.12 -13.65
N VAL A 217 23.84 5.56 -12.55
CA VAL A 217 23.14 5.73 -11.26
C VAL A 217 22.06 6.80 -11.35
N GLU A 218 22.32 7.92 -12.03
CA GLU A 218 21.34 8.99 -12.27
C GLU A 218 20.16 8.50 -13.12
N ALA A 219 20.42 7.74 -14.18
CA ALA A 219 19.36 7.14 -15.00
C ALA A 219 18.48 6.15 -14.20
N LYS A 220 19.11 5.33 -13.35
CA LYS A 220 18.39 4.43 -12.44
C LYS A 220 17.56 5.20 -11.41
N ALA A 221 18.10 6.29 -10.86
CA ALA A 221 17.38 7.15 -9.92
C ALA A 221 16.16 7.82 -10.57
N GLN A 222 16.28 8.29 -11.81
CA GLN A 222 15.17 8.86 -12.58
C GLN A 222 14.08 7.82 -12.87
N SER A 223 14.46 6.61 -13.30
CA SER A 223 13.50 5.51 -13.51
C SER A 223 12.77 5.11 -12.21
N ASN A 224 13.48 5.09 -11.08
CA ASN A 224 12.87 4.84 -9.76
C ASN A 224 11.93 5.97 -9.32
N LEU A 225 12.22 7.23 -9.67
CA LEU A 225 11.34 8.36 -9.40
C LEU A 225 10.06 8.30 -10.24
N GLU A 226 10.17 7.93 -11.52
CA GLU A 226 9.02 7.76 -12.41
C GLU A 226 8.09 6.65 -11.94
N THR A 227 8.65 5.49 -11.59
CA THR A 227 7.88 4.37 -11.03
C THR A 227 7.22 4.75 -9.70
N ALA A 228 7.91 5.44 -8.80
CA ALA A 228 7.33 5.95 -7.56
C ALA A 228 6.18 6.94 -7.80
N ALA A 229 6.30 7.82 -8.81
CA ALA A 229 5.23 8.75 -9.19
C ALA A 229 4.02 8.02 -9.77
N GLU A 230 4.22 6.94 -10.53
CA GLU A 230 3.13 6.11 -11.03
C GLU A 230 2.39 5.38 -9.89
N TYR A 231 3.12 4.83 -8.92
CA TYR A 231 2.51 4.24 -7.72
C TYR A 231 1.69 5.27 -6.94
N ALA A 232 2.18 6.50 -6.78
CA ALA A 232 1.44 7.57 -6.10
C ALA A 232 0.13 7.93 -6.83
N ARG A 233 0.15 8.03 -8.16
CA ARG A 233 -1.08 8.26 -8.95
C ARG A 233 -2.09 7.14 -8.80
N ARG A 234 -1.65 5.87 -8.86
CA ARG A 234 -2.55 4.73 -8.66
C ARG A 234 -3.16 4.71 -7.27
N THR A 235 -2.43 5.15 -6.24
CA THR A 235 -2.99 5.25 -4.89
C THR A 235 -4.03 6.37 -4.78
N GLU A 236 -3.80 7.52 -5.40
CA GLU A 236 -4.80 8.61 -5.43
C GLU A 236 -6.06 8.20 -6.20
N GLU A 237 -5.91 7.50 -7.34
CA GLU A 237 -7.03 6.95 -8.10
C GLU A 237 -7.84 5.94 -7.26
N ALA A 238 -7.16 5.01 -6.59
CA ALA A 238 -7.82 4.03 -5.72
C ALA A 238 -8.53 4.67 -4.51
N GLU A 239 -7.99 5.76 -3.96
CA GLU A 239 -8.67 6.53 -2.91
C GLU A 239 -9.93 7.22 -3.45
N SER A 240 -9.87 7.82 -4.64
CA SER A 240 -11.02 8.43 -5.30
C SER A 240 -12.12 7.40 -5.59
N GLU A 241 -11.76 6.21 -6.11
CA GLU A 241 -12.71 5.12 -6.36
C GLU A 241 -13.37 4.64 -5.07
N ARG A 242 -12.62 4.59 -3.96
CA ARG A 242 -13.15 4.21 -2.65
C ARG A 242 -14.17 5.25 -2.14
N ASP A 243 -13.88 6.53 -2.29
CA ASP A 243 -14.78 7.60 -1.88
C ASP A 243 -16.07 7.61 -2.72
N ASP A 244 -15.97 7.37 -4.03
CA ASP A 244 -17.13 7.19 -4.91
C ASP A 244 -17.97 5.96 -4.50
N ALA A 245 -17.32 4.85 -4.13
CA ALA A 245 -18.00 3.66 -3.63
C ALA A 245 -18.73 3.92 -2.30
N TYR A 246 -18.13 4.70 -1.38
CA TYR A 246 -18.78 5.11 -0.14
C TYR A 246 -20.01 5.99 -0.40
N ALA A 247 -19.90 6.97 -1.30
CA ALA A 247 -21.03 7.82 -1.68
C ALA A 247 -22.18 7.01 -2.33
N ALA A 248 -21.84 6.02 -3.17
CA ALA A 248 -22.81 5.12 -3.76
C ALA A 248 -23.50 4.24 -2.70
N ALA A 249 -22.76 3.73 -1.72
CA ALA A 249 -23.29 2.95 -0.61
C ALA A 249 -24.23 3.77 0.29
N GLU A 250 -23.88 5.01 0.60
CA GLU A 250 -24.73 5.92 1.38
C GLU A 250 -26.06 6.23 0.66
N LYS A 251 -26.00 6.43 -0.66
CA LYS A 251 -27.19 6.62 -1.50
C LYS A 251 -28.05 5.37 -1.56
N ALA A 252 -27.45 4.18 -1.61
CA ALA A 252 -28.16 2.90 -1.57
C ALA A 252 -28.83 2.68 -0.21
N ALA A 253 -28.14 2.97 0.89
CA ALA A 253 -28.69 2.88 2.24
C ALA A 253 -29.88 3.84 2.43
N SER A 254 -29.77 5.07 1.91
CA SER A 254 -30.88 6.05 1.95
C SER A 254 -32.12 5.54 1.20
N ARG A 255 -31.94 4.97 0.00
CA ARG A 255 -33.03 4.35 -0.77
C ARG A 255 -33.65 3.15 -0.07
N GLN A 256 -32.83 2.35 0.62
CA GLN A 256 -33.32 1.23 1.41
C GLN A 256 -34.17 1.71 2.59
N ALA A 257 -33.73 2.74 3.32
CA ALA A 257 -34.50 3.33 4.42
C ALA A 257 -35.84 3.90 3.93
N GLU A 258 -35.88 4.57 2.78
CA GLU A 258 -37.13 5.03 2.15
C GLU A 258 -38.05 3.86 1.79
N ALA A 259 -37.51 2.78 1.22
CA ALA A 259 -38.27 1.59 0.88
C ALA A 259 -38.84 0.88 2.13
N GLU A 260 -38.06 0.80 3.20
CA GLU A 260 -38.49 0.22 4.48
C GLU A 260 -39.60 1.07 5.12
N SER A 261 -39.47 2.39 5.12
CA SER A 261 -40.52 3.30 5.59
C SER A 261 -41.81 3.17 4.78
N ALA A 262 -41.72 3.09 3.45
CA ALA A 262 -42.88 2.89 2.58
C ALA A 262 -43.54 1.51 2.82
N ALA A 263 -42.74 0.47 3.09
CA ALA A 263 -43.24 -0.86 3.41
C ALA A 263 -43.97 -0.88 4.78
N GLU A 264 -43.46 -0.14 5.76
CA GLU A 264 -44.10 0.01 7.07
C GLU A 264 -45.45 0.74 6.94
N GLU A 265 -45.50 1.84 6.19
CA GLU A 265 -46.77 2.56 5.93
C GLU A 265 -47.79 1.66 5.21
N ALA A 266 -47.34 0.82 4.27
CA ALA A 266 -48.20 -0.16 3.61
C ALA A 266 -48.74 -1.23 4.57
N ARG A 267 -47.92 -1.71 5.51
CA ARG A 267 -48.34 -2.65 6.56
C ARG A 267 -49.38 -2.03 7.47
N ASP A 268 -49.21 -0.77 7.86
CA ASP A 268 -50.16 -0.04 8.70
C ASP A 268 -51.51 0.16 8.00
N LYS A 269 -51.49 0.55 6.73
CA LYS A 269 -52.71 0.65 5.90
C LYS A 269 -53.43 -0.69 5.81
N LEU A 270 -52.70 -1.78 5.61
CA LEU A 270 -53.26 -3.12 5.54
C LEU A 270 -53.82 -3.58 6.90
N ALA A 271 -53.14 -3.27 8.00
CA ALA A 271 -53.63 -3.53 9.36
C ALA A 271 -54.90 -2.74 9.68
N HIS A 272 -54.98 -1.48 9.24
CA HIS A 272 -56.17 -0.65 9.36
C HIS A 272 -57.34 -1.22 8.54
N MET A 273 -57.10 -1.62 7.29
CA MET A 273 -58.11 -2.27 6.46
C MET A 273 -58.62 -3.58 7.08
N LYS A 274 -57.73 -4.42 7.62
CA LYS A 274 -58.12 -5.64 8.34
C LYS A 274 -59.02 -5.33 9.54
N ARG A 275 -58.65 -4.36 10.38
CA ARG A 275 -59.49 -3.92 11.51
C ARG A 275 -60.87 -3.44 11.07
N ARG A 276 -60.94 -2.69 9.96
CA ARG A 276 -62.21 -2.18 9.43
C ARG A 276 -63.08 -3.30 8.84
N LEU A 277 -62.48 -4.30 8.19
CA LEU A 277 -63.20 -5.49 7.72
C LEU A 277 -63.75 -6.31 8.89
N GLU A 278 -62.97 -6.49 9.96
CA GLU A 278 -63.44 -7.19 11.18
C GLU A 278 -64.60 -6.42 11.84
N GLN A 279 -64.51 -5.10 11.96
CA GLN A 279 -65.61 -4.27 12.47
C GLN A 279 -66.89 -4.40 11.64
N VAL A 280 -66.79 -4.42 10.32
CA VAL A 280 -67.95 -4.62 9.43
C VAL A 280 -68.53 -6.04 9.60
N ARG A 281 -67.67 -7.05 9.78
CA ARG A 281 -68.09 -8.43 10.07
C ARG A 281 -68.86 -8.52 11.39
N ASP A 282 -68.33 -7.91 12.45
CA ASP A 282 -68.96 -7.90 13.78
C ASP A 282 -70.29 -7.11 13.78
N GLN A 283 -70.37 -6.03 13.00
CA GLN A 283 -71.61 -5.27 12.77
C GLN A 283 -72.64 -6.07 11.95
N GLY A 284 -72.20 -6.89 11.00
CA GLY A 284 -73.06 -7.81 10.25
C GLY A 284 -73.62 -8.94 11.13
N LEU A 285 -72.83 -9.42 12.10
CA LEU A 285 -73.25 -10.46 13.05
C LEU A 285 -74.18 -9.93 14.16
N SER A 286 -74.12 -8.64 14.49
CA SER A 286 -75.00 -8.02 15.49
C SER A 286 -76.36 -7.57 14.94
N GLN A 287 -76.57 -7.60 13.63
CA GLN A 287 -77.89 -7.35 13.01
C GLN A 287 -78.70 -8.63 12.70
N SER A 288 -78.16 -9.84 12.92
CA SER A 288 -78.89 -11.09 12.67
C SER A 288 -79.63 -11.66 13.89
N SER A 289 -79.67 -10.96 15.03
CA SER A 289 -80.46 -11.32 16.21
C SER A 289 -81.49 -10.23 16.54
N GLY A 290 -82.47 -10.07 15.67
CA GLY A 290 -83.50 -9.05 15.85
C GLY A 290 -84.64 -9.22 14.86
N GLY A 291 -85.38 -10.32 14.99
CA GLY A 291 -86.67 -10.45 14.31
C GLY A 291 -87.64 -9.39 14.82
N SER A 292 -88.02 -8.45 13.96
CA SER A 292 -89.35 -7.85 13.98
C SER A 292 -89.71 -7.39 12.57
N GLU A 293 -90.79 -7.98 12.06
CA GLU A 293 -91.49 -7.54 10.86
C GLU A 293 -92.00 -6.10 11.04
N LYS A 294 -91.85 -5.25 10.01
CA LYS A 294 -92.87 -4.30 9.52
C LYS A 294 -92.38 -3.55 8.26
N PRO A 295 -93.30 -2.98 7.46
CA PRO A 295 -93.28 -3.13 6.00
C PRO A 295 -92.64 -1.95 5.25
N LEU A 296 -92.40 -2.24 3.96
CA LEU A 296 -91.96 -1.34 2.89
C LEU A 296 -92.70 0.01 2.86
N PRO A 297 -91.98 1.09 2.48
CA PRO A 297 -92.55 2.10 1.60
C PRO A 297 -91.90 2.04 0.20
N ALA A 298 -92.70 2.48 -0.76
CA ALA A 298 -92.49 2.36 -2.18
C ALA A 298 -91.37 3.24 -2.75
N SER A 299 -90.80 2.73 -3.85
CA SER A 299 -90.33 3.46 -5.04
C SER A 299 -89.48 4.72 -4.86
N VAL A 300 -88.16 4.61 -5.10
CA VAL A 300 -87.39 5.68 -5.73
C VAL A 300 -86.35 5.07 -6.69
N THR A 301 -86.55 5.32 -7.98
CA THR A 301 -85.63 5.11 -9.12
C THR A 301 -84.23 5.69 -8.88
N PRO A 302 -83.13 5.03 -9.30
CA PRO A 302 -81.81 5.65 -9.26
C PRO A 302 -81.61 6.54 -10.48
N ALA A 303 -81.50 7.85 -10.25
CA ALA A 303 -81.00 8.78 -11.24
C ALA A 303 -79.48 8.66 -11.34
N ILE A 304 -79.01 8.12 -12.46
CA ILE A 304 -77.61 8.21 -12.89
C ILE A 304 -77.31 9.68 -13.22
N ARG A 305 -76.34 10.28 -12.53
CA ARG A 305 -75.60 11.45 -13.03
C ARG A 305 -74.09 11.24 -12.87
N PRO A 306 -73.30 11.49 -13.94
CA PRO A 306 -71.85 11.37 -13.91
C PRO A 306 -71.23 12.70 -13.46
N ILE A 307 -70.20 12.67 -12.62
CA ILE A 307 -69.42 13.88 -12.30
C ILE A 307 -67.93 13.61 -12.51
N SER A 308 -67.53 14.03 -13.72
CA SER A 308 -66.33 14.77 -14.12
C SER A 308 -64.98 14.48 -13.45
N ARG A 309 -64.04 14.13 -14.35
CA ARG A 309 -62.62 14.43 -14.29
C ARG A 309 -62.38 15.87 -13.84
N GLY A 310 -61.60 16.05 -12.77
CA GLY A 310 -60.97 17.32 -12.40
C GLY A 310 -59.47 17.11 -12.23
N ARG A 311 -58.70 17.46 -13.27
CA ARG A 311 -57.28 17.79 -13.12
C ARG A 311 -57.21 19.17 -12.45
N SER A 312 -56.41 19.32 -11.39
CA SER A 312 -55.66 20.56 -11.21
C SER A 312 -54.33 20.28 -10.51
N ARG A 313 -53.26 20.66 -11.21
CA ARG A 313 -51.94 20.96 -10.68
C ARG A 313 -52.01 22.29 -9.89
N VAL A 314 -51.04 22.54 -9.02
CA VAL A 314 -50.09 23.69 -9.03
C VAL A 314 -49.64 24.09 -7.60
N SER A 315 -48.32 24.31 -7.48
CA SER A 315 -47.51 25.09 -6.52
C SER A 315 -47.53 24.71 -5.03
N GLY A 316 -46.40 24.47 -4.35
CA GLY A 316 -45.22 25.36 -4.22
C GLY A 316 -45.58 26.45 -3.19
N GLN A 317 -45.01 26.52 -1.97
CA GLN A 317 -43.63 26.84 -1.64
C GLN A 317 -43.40 26.78 -0.10
N PRO A 318 -42.18 27.04 0.43
CA PRO A 318 -41.65 26.46 1.67
C PRO A 318 -41.79 27.37 2.91
N GLY A 319 -41.74 26.76 4.09
CA GLY A 319 -41.69 27.43 5.38
C GLY A 319 -40.37 27.16 6.11
N THR A 320 -39.61 28.23 6.31
CA THR A 320 -38.31 28.32 6.97
C THR A 320 -38.38 28.24 8.50
N MET A 321 -37.35 27.60 9.07
CA MET A 321 -36.62 27.86 10.33
C MET A 321 -37.37 28.22 11.63
N THR A 322 -37.03 27.53 12.73
CA THR A 322 -36.24 28.12 13.84
C THR A 322 -35.75 27.09 14.85
N THR A 323 -34.42 27.09 15.02
CA THR A 323 -33.59 26.97 16.24
C THR A 323 -34.19 26.57 17.60
N GLY A 324 -33.47 25.68 18.29
CA GLY A 324 -33.25 25.77 19.75
C GLY A 324 -33.49 24.47 20.52
N GLY A 325 -32.44 23.89 21.11
CA GLY A 325 -32.59 22.81 22.08
C GLY A 325 -31.30 22.06 22.40
N ALA A 326 -30.50 22.62 23.30
CA ALA A 326 -29.28 22.03 23.83
C ALA A 326 -29.54 21.06 25.00
N VAL A 327 -28.52 20.23 25.28
CA VAL A 327 -28.21 19.49 26.53
C VAL A 327 -28.98 18.17 26.71
N SER A 328 -28.33 17.00 26.68
CA SER A 328 -27.69 16.46 27.89
C SER A 328 -26.64 15.36 27.61
N LYS A 329 -25.48 15.53 28.26
CA LYS A 329 -24.44 14.51 28.49
C LYS A 329 -24.85 13.61 29.66
N THR A 330 -24.79 12.29 29.47
CA THR A 330 -24.68 11.29 30.55
C THR A 330 -23.76 10.18 30.04
N ARG A 331 -22.47 10.15 30.41
CA ARG A 331 -21.86 9.55 31.63
C ARG A 331 -21.84 8.01 31.61
N LEU A 332 -20.66 7.52 31.21
CA LEU A 332 -19.96 6.25 31.45
C LEU A 332 -20.49 5.26 32.51
N GLY A 333 -20.45 3.97 32.13
CA GLY A 333 -20.14 2.81 33.00
C GLY A 333 -20.80 1.49 32.57
N PRO A 334 -20.30 0.30 32.97
CA PRO A 334 -18.93 -0.22 32.87
C PRO A 334 -18.83 -1.51 32.01
N ARG A 335 -17.61 -1.83 31.56
CA ARG A 335 -17.21 -3.09 30.87
C ARG A 335 -17.48 -4.35 31.73
N PRO A 336 -17.92 -5.47 31.14
CA PRO A 336 -17.73 -6.79 31.74
C PRO A 336 -16.31 -7.32 31.46
N LYS A 337 -15.66 -7.86 32.50
CA LYS A 337 -14.39 -8.60 32.46
C LYS A 337 -14.64 -10.11 32.29
N SER A 338 -13.62 -10.79 31.76
CA SER A 338 -13.38 -12.26 31.71
C SER A 338 -14.16 -13.00 30.61
N ARG A 339 -13.59 -13.88 29.76
CA ARG A 339 -12.58 -14.97 29.89
C ARG A 339 -12.29 -15.51 28.45
N PRO A 340 -11.47 -16.56 28.20
CA PRO A 340 -10.08 -16.89 28.58
C PRO A 340 -9.11 -16.91 27.36
N LYS A 341 -7.79 -16.96 27.62
CA LYS A 341 -6.72 -17.20 26.62
C LYS A 341 -6.85 -18.60 25.98
N PRO A 342 -6.64 -18.75 24.66
CA PRO A 342 -6.33 -20.05 24.08
C PRO A 342 -4.84 -20.39 24.33
N ARG A 343 -4.61 -21.64 24.71
CA ARG A 343 -3.28 -22.26 24.94
C ARG A 343 -2.46 -22.22 23.65
N GLN A 344 -1.18 -21.89 23.80
CA GLN A 344 -0.16 -22.14 22.78
C GLN A 344 -0.10 -23.64 22.50
N ALA A 345 -0.43 -24.03 21.27
CA ALA A 345 -0.03 -25.31 20.71
C ALA A 345 1.35 -25.13 20.06
N ALA A 346 2.29 -25.99 20.43
CA ALA A 346 3.63 -26.02 19.86
C ALA A 346 3.58 -26.28 18.34
N PRO A 347 4.40 -25.60 17.52
CA PRO A 347 4.54 -25.99 16.12
C PRO A 347 5.36 -27.28 16.04
N ALA A 348 4.81 -28.27 15.35
CA ALA A 348 5.53 -29.45 14.89
C ALA A 348 6.69 -29.03 13.98
N LYS A 349 7.83 -29.69 14.14
CA LYS A 349 9.02 -29.53 13.29
C LYS A 349 8.67 -29.91 11.84
N PRO A 350 8.99 -29.09 10.83
CA PRO A 350 9.09 -29.57 9.47
C PRO A 350 10.50 -30.14 9.25
N ASP A 351 10.55 -31.38 8.74
CA ASP A 351 11.76 -31.99 8.21
C ASP A 351 12.29 -31.15 7.04
N MET A 352 13.43 -30.51 7.26
CA MET A 352 14.15 -29.74 6.24
C MET A 352 15.09 -30.69 5.49
N ASN A 353 14.58 -31.34 4.45
CA ASN A 353 15.39 -31.85 3.35
C ASN A 353 15.20 -30.91 2.15
N PHE A 354 16.06 -29.90 2.04
CA PHE A 354 16.29 -29.19 0.78
C PHE A 354 17.79 -29.14 0.51
N ALA A 355 18.17 -29.85 -0.56
CA ALA A 355 19.50 -29.86 -1.12
C ALA A 355 19.90 -28.44 -1.58
N PHE A 356 20.97 -27.92 -1.01
CA PHE A 356 21.70 -26.79 -1.54
C PHE A 356 22.51 -27.25 -2.76
N LEU A 357 22.10 -26.85 -3.96
CA LEU A 357 22.94 -26.87 -5.16
C LEU A 357 23.12 -25.41 -5.61
N GLY A 358 24.34 -24.91 -5.50
CA GLY A 358 24.73 -23.57 -5.96
C GLY A 358 26.06 -23.18 -5.34
N GLY A 359 27.13 -23.22 -6.12
CA GLY A 359 28.52 -23.22 -5.68
C GLY A 359 28.96 -22.01 -4.87
N VAL A 360 29.74 -22.29 -3.84
CA VAL A 360 30.58 -21.32 -3.13
C VAL A 360 32.00 -21.88 -3.16
N ASP A 361 32.93 -21.05 -3.61
CA ASP A 361 34.37 -21.34 -3.74
C ASP A 361 34.97 -21.93 -2.47
N GLN A 362 35.70 -23.04 -2.62
CA GLN A 362 36.29 -23.82 -1.52
C GLN A 362 37.59 -23.23 -0.93
N ASN A 363 37.93 -21.96 -1.21
CA ASN A 363 39.19 -21.38 -0.78
C ASN A 363 39.13 -20.44 0.45
N GLU A 364 37.99 -20.31 1.14
CA GLU A 364 37.90 -19.48 2.36
C GLU A 364 37.52 -20.21 3.66
N LEU A 365 37.40 -21.54 3.65
CA LEU A 365 37.13 -22.35 4.85
C LEU A 365 38.40 -22.97 5.45
N ALA A 366 39.39 -22.12 5.73
CA ALA A 366 40.58 -22.50 6.51
C ALA A 366 40.92 -21.48 7.60
N VAL A 367 39.92 -20.78 8.17
CA VAL A 367 40.10 -19.94 9.37
C VAL A 367 38.89 -20.04 10.30
N ALA A 368 38.49 -21.26 10.65
CA ALA A 368 37.66 -21.50 11.83
C ALA A 368 37.84 -22.98 12.20
N GLY A 369 38.60 -23.27 13.25
CA GLY A 369 38.98 -24.62 13.68
C GLY A 369 37.82 -25.51 14.11
N TYR A 370 36.99 -25.92 13.15
CA TYR A 370 36.00 -26.97 13.32
C TYR A 370 36.57 -28.28 12.78
N GLU A 371 36.78 -29.23 13.68
CA GLU A 371 37.07 -30.62 13.32
C GLU A 371 35.91 -31.22 12.53
N VAL A 372 36.22 -31.71 11.32
CA VAL A 372 35.29 -32.49 10.50
C VAL A 372 35.28 -33.92 11.03
N PRO A 373 34.14 -34.48 11.46
CA PRO A 373 34.07 -35.89 11.80
C PRO A 373 34.17 -36.72 10.52
N ARG A 374 35.05 -37.73 10.54
CA ARG A 374 35.20 -38.70 9.43
C ARG A 374 33.90 -39.49 9.26
N PRO A 375 33.49 -39.79 8.01
CA PRO A 375 32.37 -40.69 7.79
C PRO A 375 32.72 -42.09 8.28
N VAL A 376 31.77 -42.71 8.99
CA VAL A 376 31.73 -44.14 9.26
C VAL A 376 31.19 -44.79 8.01
N ASP A 377 31.93 -45.75 7.45
CA ASP A 377 31.46 -46.62 6.38
C ASP A 377 30.30 -47.49 6.89
N GLU A 378 29.13 -47.36 6.26
CA GLU A 378 28.26 -48.44 5.74
C GLU A 378 26.93 -47.89 5.20
#